data_AF-A0A3A5L0I0-F1
#
_entry.id   AF-A0A3A5L0I0-F1
#
_cell.length_a   1.000
_cell.length_b   1.000
_cell.length_c   1.000
_cell.angle_alpha   90.00
_cell.angle_beta   90.00
_cell.angle_gamma   90.00
#
_symmetry.space_group_name_H-M   'P 1'
#
loop_
_entity.id
_entity.type
_entity.pdbx_description
1 polymer ?
#
loop_
_entity_poly.entity_id
_entity_poly.type
_entity_poly.pdbx_seq_one_letter_code
_entity_poly.pdbx_strand_id
1 'polypeptide(L)'
;VSVVHFVPSMMSVFTPEALRRPDAGASLRTVFASGEALAPATAQSLRRALPQVSVHNLYGPTEAAVDVTYHAVSDADTAVVPIGSPVWNTDVRVLDSSLRPVPVGVSGELYLSGVQLARGYVSRPDLTADRFVADPFAVDGARMYRTGDVVRWLPAGELEYVGRSDFQVKLRGLRIELGEIESALL
;
A
#
# COMPACT_ATOMS: atom_id res chain seq x y z
N VAL A 1 11.71 22.62 0.50
CA VAL A 1 11.58 21.15 0.32
C VAL A 1 10.62 20.93 -0.84
N SER A 2 11.05 20.25 -1.91
CA SER A 2 10.21 20.05 -3.11
C SER A 2 9.42 18.75 -3.12
N VAL A 3 9.87 17.74 -2.37
CA VAL A 3 9.23 16.43 -2.26
C VAL A 3 9.17 16.04 -0.78
N VAL A 4 8.03 15.51 -0.35
CA VAL A 4 7.84 15.00 1.02
C VAL A 4 7.03 13.71 0.98
N HIS A 5 7.26 12.86 1.98
CA HIS A 5 6.48 11.65 2.21
C HIS A 5 5.70 11.80 3.53
N PHE A 6 4.45 11.36 3.53
CA PHE A 6 3.60 11.32 4.71
C PHE A 6 2.97 9.95 4.90
N VAL A 7 2.76 9.59 6.16
CA VAL A 7 1.70 8.67 6.53
C VAL A 7 0.36 9.41 6.42
N PRO A 8 -0.73 8.81 5.89
CA PRO A 8 -2.03 9.47 5.76
C PRO A 8 -2.53 10.17 7.03
N SER A 9 -2.39 9.54 8.21
CA SER A 9 -2.74 10.17 9.49
C SER A 9 -1.96 11.46 9.79
N MET A 10 -0.68 11.53 9.40
CA MET A 10 0.10 12.76 9.57
C MET A 10 -0.26 13.81 8.51
N MET A 11 -0.57 13.37 7.29
CA MET A 11 -1.01 14.25 6.21
C MET A 11 -2.30 14.99 6.56
N SER A 12 -3.25 14.33 7.25
CA SER A 12 -4.48 14.98 7.71
C SER A 12 -4.24 16.06 8.76
N VAL A 13 -3.20 15.92 9.58
CA VAL A 13 -2.81 16.93 10.58
C VAL A 13 -2.02 18.07 9.94
N PHE A 14 -1.18 17.77 8.96
CA PHE A 14 -0.35 18.74 8.25
C PHE A 14 -1.17 19.70 7.38
N THR A 15 -2.19 19.18 6.68
CA THR A 15 -2.93 19.96 5.66
C THR A 15 -3.52 21.27 6.19
N PRO A 16 -4.20 21.32 7.35
CA PRO A 16 -4.69 22.57 7.92
C PRO A 16 -3.58 23.57 8.31
N GLU A 17 -2.40 23.09 8.72
CA GLU A 17 -1.26 23.96 9.03
C GLU A 17 -0.64 24.58 7.78
N ALA A 18 -0.57 23.82 6.68
CA ALA A 18 -0.10 24.35 5.40
C ALA A 18 -0.95 25.51 4.90
N LEU A 19 -2.28 25.44 5.10
CA LEU A 19 -3.21 26.54 4.79
C LEU A 19 -2.96 27.80 5.63
N ARG A 20 -2.53 27.64 6.89
CA ARG A 20 -2.22 28.78 7.78
C ARG A 20 -0.92 29.47 7.44
N ARG A 21 0.00 28.81 6.73
CA ARG A 21 1.30 29.36 6.31
C ARG A 21 1.56 29.12 4.82
N PRO A 22 0.97 29.94 3.93
CA PRO A 22 1.04 29.75 2.48
C PRO A 22 2.48 29.63 1.94
N ASP A 23 3.41 30.38 2.53
CA ASP A 23 4.82 30.37 2.12
C ASP A 23 5.54 29.06 2.48
N ALA A 24 5.06 28.32 3.49
CA ALA A 24 5.67 27.07 3.94
C ALA A 24 5.56 25.94 2.89
N GLY A 25 4.57 26.02 2.00
CA GLY A 25 4.35 25.07 0.90
C GLY A 25 4.84 25.54 -0.46
N ALA A 26 5.37 26.76 -0.59
CA ALA A 26 5.65 27.38 -1.90
C ALA A 26 6.66 26.60 -2.76
N SER A 27 7.60 25.91 -2.12
CA SER A 27 8.60 25.08 -2.84
C SER A 27 8.16 23.64 -3.08
N LEU A 28 7.06 23.20 -2.46
CA LEU A 28 6.57 21.82 -2.52
C LEU A 28 5.94 21.54 -3.89
N ARG A 29 6.24 20.38 -4.46
CA ARG A 29 5.77 19.94 -5.78
C ARG A 29 5.13 18.56 -5.75
N THR A 30 5.61 17.68 -4.88
CA THR A 30 5.15 16.29 -4.82
C THR A 30 5.01 15.83 -3.38
N VAL A 31 3.89 15.17 -3.11
CA VAL A 31 3.60 14.48 -1.85
C VAL A 31 3.35 13.02 -2.16
N PHE A 32 4.13 12.14 -1.54
CA PHE A 32 3.86 10.72 -1.48
C PHE A 32 3.14 10.39 -0.17
N ALA A 33 2.13 9.54 -0.24
CA ALA A 33 1.45 9.01 0.93
C ALA A 33 1.46 7.49 0.89
N SER A 34 1.93 6.85 1.96
CA SER A 34 1.86 5.38 2.09
C SER A 34 1.86 4.94 3.55
N GLY A 35 1.68 3.65 3.76
CA GLY A 35 1.69 3.06 5.10
C GLY A 35 0.33 3.04 5.80
N GLU A 36 -0.74 3.62 5.24
CA GLU A 36 -2.14 3.44 5.67
C GLU A 36 -3.05 3.56 4.44
N ALA A 37 -4.32 3.16 4.57
CA ALA A 37 -5.30 3.48 3.55
C ALA A 37 -5.45 5.01 3.44
N LEU A 38 -5.24 5.57 2.25
CA LEU A 38 -5.39 6.99 2.03
C LEU A 38 -6.87 7.35 1.85
N ALA A 39 -7.45 8.00 2.86
CA ALA A 39 -8.84 8.44 2.79
C ALA A 39 -9.03 9.52 1.70
N PRO A 40 -10.08 9.42 0.85
CA PRO A 40 -10.40 10.42 -0.17
C PRO A 40 -10.47 11.84 0.40
N ALA A 41 -11.13 12.03 1.54
CA ALA A 41 -11.26 13.34 2.17
C ALA A 41 -9.89 13.98 2.49
N THR A 42 -8.93 13.19 2.98
CA THR A 42 -7.58 13.66 3.29
C THR A 42 -6.83 14.04 2.02
N ALA A 43 -6.87 13.19 0.99
CA ALA A 43 -6.19 13.45 -0.28
C ALA A 43 -6.76 14.69 -0.99
N GLN A 44 -8.09 14.81 -1.08
CA GLN A 44 -8.77 15.94 -1.70
C GLN A 44 -8.57 17.24 -0.89
N SER A 45 -8.49 17.16 0.43
CA SER A 45 -8.18 18.33 1.27
C SER A 45 -6.80 18.91 0.92
N LEU A 46 -5.77 18.07 0.82
CA LEU A 46 -4.42 18.51 0.47
C LEU A 46 -4.36 19.09 -0.95
N ARG A 47 -4.99 18.43 -1.93
CA ARG A 47 -5.03 18.92 -3.32
C ARG A 47 -5.74 20.27 -3.44
N ARG A 48 -6.81 20.51 -2.67
CA ARG A 48 -7.46 21.83 -2.62
C ARG A 48 -6.60 22.88 -1.93
N ALA A 49 -5.88 22.49 -0.87
CA ALA A 49 -5.02 23.40 -0.12
C ALA A 49 -3.77 23.82 -0.90
N LEU A 50 -3.22 22.92 -1.71
CA LEU A 50 -2.01 23.11 -2.50
C LEU A 50 -2.23 22.60 -3.94
N PRO A 51 -2.99 23.34 -4.79
CA PRO A 51 -3.37 22.87 -6.13
C PRO A 51 -2.21 22.59 -7.09
N GLN A 52 -1.05 23.20 -6.83
CA GLN A 52 0.19 23.00 -7.60
C GLN A 52 0.95 21.72 -7.23
N VAL A 53 0.54 21.01 -6.18
CA VAL A 53 1.24 19.83 -5.65
C VAL A 53 0.59 18.55 -6.15
N SER A 54 1.38 17.67 -6.76
CA SER A 54 0.94 16.32 -7.11
C SER A 54 0.92 15.44 -5.86
N VAL A 55 -0.19 14.71 -5.67
CA VAL A 55 -0.36 13.76 -4.56
C VAL A 55 -0.39 12.35 -5.14
N HIS A 56 0.44 11.47 -4.59
CA HIS A 56 0.54 10.08 -5.03
C HIS A 56 0.30 9.15 -3.86
N ASN A 57 -0.62 8.20 -4.02
CA ASN A 57 -0.82 7.10 -3.09
C ASN A 57 0.13 5.97 -3.48
N LEU A 58 1.00 5.54 -2.57
CA LEU A 58 1.87 4.40 -2.75
C LEU A 58 1.46 3.29 -1.79
N TYR A 59 1.71 2.05 -2.20
CA TYR A 59 1.50 0.90 -1.35
C TYR A 59 2.64 -0.08 -1.53
N GLY A 60 3.17 -0.57 -0.41
CA GLY A 60 3.92 -1.80 -0.36
C GLY A 60 4.20 -2.25 1.08
N PRO A 61 4.37 -3.56 1.30
CA PRO A 61 4.91 -4.08 2.54
C PRO A 61 6.43 -3.96 2.55
N THR A 62 7.03 -4.00 3.75
CA THR A 62 8.49 -4.03 3.94
C THR A 62 9.15 -5.16 3.15
N GLU A 63 8.45 -6.29 3.03
CA GLU A 63 8.86 -7.51 2.34
C GLU A 63 8.97 -7.38 0.82
N ALA A 64 8.55 -6.25 0.24
CA ALA A 64 8.62 -5.98 -1.19
C ALA A 64 9.31 -4.64 -1.53
N ALA A 65 10.33 -4.27 -0.74
CA ALA A 65 11.20 -3.12 -1.00
C ALA A 65 10.45 -1.77 -1.10
N VAL A 66 9.80 -1.40 0.01
CA VAL A 66 9.12 -0.12 0.25
C VAL A 66 7.74 -0.03 -0.40
N ASP A 67 7.65 0.27 -1.70
CA ASP A 67 6.39 0.44 -2.41
C ASP A 67 6.42 -0.35 -3.73
N VAL A 68 5.31 -1.02 -4.04
CA VAL A 68 5.13 -1.89 -5.22
C VAL A 68 4.02 -1.44 -6.15
N THR A 69 3.10 -0.61 -5.67
CA THR A 69 2.07 0.01 -6.51
C THR A 69 2.01 1.51 -6.27
N TYR A 70 1.53 2.24 -7.27
CA TYR A 70 1.28 3.67 -7.14
C TYR A 70 0.03 4.11 -7.89
N HIS A 71 -0.62 5.15 -7.37
CA HIS A 71 -1.73 5.85 -7.98
C HIS A 71 -1.51 7.36 -7.87
N ALA A 72 -1.72 8.10 -8.97
CA ALA A 72 -1.69 9.56 -8.95
C ALA A 72 -3.09 10.10 -8.66
N VAL A 73 -3.27 10.72 -7.49
CA VAL A 73 -4.60 11.15 -7.02
C VAL A 73 -5.18 12.22 -7.95
N SER A 74 -6.42 12.00 -8.36
CA SER A 74 -7.19 12.80 -9.29
C SER A 74 -8.50 13.29 -8.66
N ASP A 75 -9.25 14.11 -9.40
CA ASP A 75 -10.55 14.64 -8.94
C ASP A 75 -11.63 13.56 -8.91
N ALA A 76 -11.40 12.42 -9.57
CA ALA A 76 -12.30 11.27 -9.59
C ALA A 76 -12.27 10.46 -8.29
N ASP A 77 -11.23 10.61 -7.47
CA ASP A 77 -11.01 9.83 -6.24
C ASP A 77 -11.81 10.41 -5.08
N THR A 78 -13.14 10.34 -5.19
CA THR A 78 -14.09 10.88 -4.21
C THR A 78 -14.60 9.84 -3.22
N ALA A 79 -14.69 8.57 -3.66
CA ALA A 79 -15.21 7.47 -2.84
C ALA A 79 -14.09 6.57 -2.29
N VAL A 80 -13.06 6.33 -3.11
CA VAL A 80 -11.91 5.46 -2.83
C VAL A 80 -10.70 6.12 -3.47
N VAL A 81 -9.53 5.99 -2.84
CA VAL A 81 -8.24 6.23 -3.49
C VAL A 81 -7.59 4.86 -3.72
N PRO A 82 -7.46 4.40 -4.98
CA PRO A 82 -6.81 3.13 -5.29
C PRO A 82 -5.37 3.09 -4.76
N ILE A 83 -4.87 1.89 -4.48
CA ILE A 83 -3.42 1.68 -4.31
C ILE A 83 -2.70 1.60 -5.67
N GLY A 84 -3.48 1.55 -6.76
CA GLY A 84 -3.01 1.78 -8.12
C GLY A 84 -2.49 0.51 -8.80
N SER A 85 -1.48 0.70 -9.64
CA SER A 85 -0.92 -0.34 -10.52
C SER A 85 0.53 -0.64 -10.16
N PRO A 86 1.02 -1.85 -10.50
CA PRO A 86 2.39 -2.26 -10.15
C PRO A 86 3.45 -1.35 -10.78
N VAL A 87 4.54 -1.17 -10.04
CA VAL A 87 5.77 -0.55 -10.56
C VAL A 87 6.58 -1.55 -11.40
N TRP A 88 7.69 -1.09 -11.98
CA TRP A 88 8.51 -1.92 -12.87
C TRP A 88 9.02 -3.19 -12.23
N ASN A 89 9.02 -4.27 -13.02
CA ASN A 89 9.57 -5.57 -12.67
C ASN A 89 8.94 -6.18 -11.40
N THR A 90 7.71 -5.77 -11.10
CA THR A 90 6.89 -6.26 -10.00
C THR A 90 5.55 -6.69 -10.55
N ASP A 91 5.15 -7.90 -10.22
CA ASP A 91 3.87 -8.47 -10.60
C ASP A 91 2.97 -8.51 -9.36
N VAL A 92 1.68 -8.24 -9.57
CA VAL A 92 0.65 -8.28 -8.54
C VAL A 92 -0.45 -9.24 -8.96
N ARG A 93 -0.90 -10.10 -8.05
CA ARG A 93 -1.97 -11.06 -8.30
C ARG A 93 -3.00 -11.00 -7.20
N VAL A 94 -4.27 -11.05 -7.58
CA VAL A 94 -5.40 -11.13 -6.65
C VAL A 94 -5.97 -12.53 -6.77
N LEU A 95 -5.79 -13.34 -5.73
CA LEU A 95 -6.07 -14.78 -5.77
C LEU A 95 -7.14 -15.18 -4.76
N ASP A 96 -7.88 -16.24 -5.08
CA ASP A 96 -8.78 -16.91 -4.15
C ASP A 96 -8.01 -17.89 -3.22
N SER A 97 -8.74 -18.55 -2.32
CA SER A 97 -8.16 -19.53 -1.38
C SER A 97 -7.58 -20.79 -2.04
N SER A 98 -7.84 -20.99 -3.33
CA SER A 98 -7.30 -22.07 -4.16
C SER A 98 -6.16 -21.59 -5.07
N LEU A 99 -5.62 -20.39 -4.82
CA LEU A 99 -4.57 -19.73 -5.62
C LEU A 99 -4.96 -19.47 -7.08
N ARG A 100 -6.25 -19.29 -7.37
CA ARG A 100 -6.74 -18.96 -8.71
C ARG A 100 -7.00 -17.46 -8.83
N PRO A 101 -6.67 -16.83 -9.97
CA PRO A 101 -6.98 -15.41 -10.18
C PRO A 101 -8.47 -15.14 -10.08
N VAL A 102 -8.86 -14.10 -9.34
CA VAL A 102 -10.26 -13.68 -9.24
C VAL A 102 -10.63 -12.70 -10.37
N PRO A 103 -11.90 -12.63 -10.79
CA PRO A 103 -12.37 -11.63 -11.76
C PRO A 103 -12.27 -10.18 -11.24
N VAL A 104 -12.31 -9.23 -12.18
CA VAL A 104 -12.43 -7.79 -11.84
C VAL A 104 -13.64 -7.54 -10.94
N GLY A 105 -13.46 -6.71 -9.90
CA GLY A 105 -14.47 -6.37 -8.91
C GLY A 105 -14.64 -7.40 -7.77
N VAL A 106 -14.10 -8.60 -7.90
CA VAL A 106 -14.14 -9.63 -6.85
C VAL A 106 -12.95 -9.48 -5.92
N SER A 107 -13.20 -9.54 -4.62
CA SER A 107 -12.14 -9.49 -3.60
C SER A 107 -11.37 -10.81 -3.51
N GLY A 108 -10.05 -10.70 -3.38
CA GLY A 108 -9.14 -11.82 -3.12
C GLY A 108 -7.92 -11.33 -2.35
N GLU A 109 -7.07 -12.28 -1.98
CA GLU A 109 -5.82 -11.99 -1.28
C GLU A 109 -4.75 -11.52 -2.29
N LEU A 110 -3.98 -10.50 -1.90
CA LEU A 110 -2.92 -9.93 -2.71
C LEU A 110 -1.61 -10.72 -2.55
N TYR A 111 -1.04 -11.09 -3.70
CA TYR A 111 0.29 -11.69 -3.81
C TYR A 111 1.19 -10.81 -4.67
N LEU A 112 2.46 -10.72 -4.28
CA LEU A 112 3.48 -9.92 -4.96
C LEU A 112 4.58 -10.84 -5.49
N SER A 113 5.05 -10.61 -6.71
CA SER A 113 6.22 -11.32 -7.28
C SER A 113 7.11 -10.35 -8.04
N GLY A 114 8.30 -10.81 -8.44
CA GLY A 114 9.28 -9.99 -9.15
C GLY A 114 10.50 -9.58 -8.31
N VAL A 115 11.29 -8.65 -8.85
CA VAL A 115 12.66 -8.39 -8.36
C VAL A 115 12.72 -7.63 -7.04
N GLN A 116 11.61 -7.00 -6.63
CA GLN A 116 11.53 -6.25 -5.38
C GLN A 116 11.31 -7.13 -4.14
N LEU A 117 11.08 -8.43 -4.28
CA LEU A 117 10.88 -9.30 -3.13
C LEU A 117 12.13 -9.37 -2.24
N ALA A 118 11.91 -9.24 -0.93
CA ALA A 118 12.95 -9.48 0.05
C ALA A 118 13.45 -10.93 -0.01
N ARG A 119 14.65 -11.16 0.52
CA ARG A 119 15.20 -12.53 0.64
C ARG A 119 14.33 -13.40 1.55
N GLY A 120 13.84 -12.84 2.65
CA GLY A 120 13.05 -13.54 3.66
C GLY A 120 13.24 -12.92 5.03
N TYR A 121 12.71 -13.59 6.06
CA TYR A 121 12.87 -13.17 7.44
C TYR A 121 14.18 -13.72 8.04
N VAL A 122 14.94 -12.83 8.69
CA VAL A 122 16.25 -13.18 9.29
C VAL A 122 16.06 -14.24 10.37
N SER A 123 16.80 -15.35 10.25
CA SER A 123 16.77 -16.47 11.20
C SER A 123 15.39 -17.09 11.45
N ARG A 124 14.44 -16.89 10.52
CA ARG A 124 13.07 -17.42 10.58
C ARG A 124 12.71 -18.11 9.26
N PRO A 125 13.32 -19.28 8.97
CA PRO A 125 13.02 -20.03 7.75
C PRO A 125 11.57 -20.54 7.71
N ASP A 126 10.98 -20.79 8.88
CA ASP A 126 9.58 -21.13 9.08
C ASP A 126 8.64 -20.04 8.55
N LEU A 127 8.81 -18.80 9.01
CA LEU A 127 8.01 -17.66 8.54
C LEU A 127 8.31 -17.31 7.08
N THR A 128 9.58 -17.52 6.67
CA THR A 128 9.97 -17.27 5.28
C THR A 128 9.25 -18.22 4.34
N ALA A 129 9.20 -19.52 4.66
CA ALA A 129 8.50 -20.49 3.84
C ALA A 129 6.97 -20.32 3.86
N ASP A 130 6.41 -19.82 4.97
CA ASP A 130 4.98 -19.51 5.09
C ASP A 130 4.56 -18.31 4.21
N ARG A 131 5.36 -17.25 4.17
CA ARG A 131 5.00 -16.00 3.47
C ARG A 131 5.58 -15.88 2.07
N PHE A 132 6.78 -16.40 1.80
CA PHE A 132 7.42 -16.40 0.49
C PHE A 132 7.26 -17.77 -0.17
N VAL A 133 6.07 -18.00 -0.72
CA VAL A 133 5.64 -19.28 -1.29
C VAL A 133 6.08 -19.41 -2.75
N ALA A 134 6.00 -20.63 -3.29
CA ALA A 134 6.25 -20.86 -4.72
C ALA A 134 5.21 -20.11 -5.57
N ASP A 135 5.66 -19.46 -6.66
CA ASP A 135 4.77 -18.83 -7.63
C ASP A 135 4.33 -19.89 -8.67
N PRO A 136 3.05 -20.35 -8.65
CA PRO A 136 2.58 -21.39 -9.59
C PRO A 136 2.46 -20.88 -11.03
N PHE A 137 2.65 -19.57 -11.25
CA PHE A 137 2.56 -18.94 -12.55
C PHE A 137 3.92 -18.59 -13.14
N ALA A 138 5.00 -18.78 -12.37
CA ALA A 138 6.36 -18.63 -12.84
C ALA A 138 6.88 -19.96 -13.41
N VAL A 139 7.68 -19.89 -14.47
CA VAL A 139 8.25 -21.08 -15.14
C VAL A 139 9.66 -21.43 -14.64
N ASP A 140 10.26 -20.56 -13.86
CA ASP A 140 11.66 -20.62 -13.39
C ASP A 140 11.79 -20.97 -11.90
N GLY A 141 10.68 -21.32 -11.24
CA GLY A 141 10.65 -21.60 -9.81
C GLY A 141 10.76 -20.34 -8.94
N ALA A 142 10.43 -19.16 -9.47
CA ALA A 142 10.34 -17.95 -8.68
C ALA A 142 9.33 -18.06 -7.52
N ARG A 143 9.45 -17.13 -6.58
CA ARG A 143 8.59 -17.04 -5.39
C ARG A 143 7.60 -15.88 -5.54
N MET A 144 6.50 -15.98 -4.82
CA MET A 144 5.59 -14.87 -4.55
C MET A 144 5.45 -14.65 -3.04
N TYR A 145 5.23 -13.41 -2.64
CA TYR A 145 5.00 -13.00 -1.26
C TYR A 145 3.50 -12.83 -0.99
N ARG A 146 3.01 -13.50 0.05
CA ARG A 146 1.63 -13.44 0.55
C ARG A 146 1.48 -12.29 1.55
N THR A 147 0.78 -11.22 1.17
CA THR A 147 0.73 -9.98 1.98
C THR A 147 -0.21 -10.05 3.18
N GLY A 148 -1.24 -10.90 3.11
CA GLY A 148 -2.38 -10.88 4.03
C GLY A 148 -3.34 -9.71 3.80
N ASP A 149 -3.15 -8.92 2.74
CA ASP A 149 -4.06 -7.86 2.35
C ASP A 149 -5.13 -8.39 1.39
N VAL A 150 -6.36 -7.95 1.58
CA VAL A 150 -7.50 -8.22 0.70
C VAL A 150 -7.71 -7.02 -0.19
N VAL A 151 -7.74 -7.26 -1.50
CA VAL A 151 -7.88 -6.24 -2.54
C VAL A 151 -8.86 -6.70 -3.62
N ARG A 152 -9.22 -5.79 -4.53
CA ARG A 152 -9.90 -6.14 -5.79
C ARG A 152 -9.40 -5.28 -6.93
N TRP A 153 -9.46 -5.83 -8.15
CA TRP A 153 -9.24 -5.05 -9.36
C TRP A 153 -10.44 -4.15 -9.66
N LEU A 154 -10.17 -2.89 -9.96
CA LEU A 154 -11.12 -1.96 -10.55
C LEU A 154 -11.16 -2.13 -12.08
N PRO A 155 -12.27 -1.77 -12.74
CA PRO A 155 -12.36 -1.83 -14.22
C PRO A 155 -11.29 -1.03 -14.95
N ALA A 156 -10.73 0.00 -14.30
CA ALA A 156 -9.64 0.82 -14.84
C ALA A 156 -8.25 0.13 -14.78
N GLY A 157 -8.15 -1.10 -14.26
CA GLY A 157 -6.88 -1.82 -14.14
C GLY A 157 -6.02 -1.37 -12.95
N GLU A 158 -6.64 -0.79 -11.93
CA GLU A 158 -5.99 -0.42 -10.66
C GLU A 158 -6.52 -1.26 -9.51
N LEU A 159 -5.74 -1.41 -8.45
CA LEU A 159 -6.12 -2.14 -7.24
C LEU A 159 -6.79 -1.21 -6.22
N GLU A 160 -7.93 -1.64 -5.69
CA GLU A 160 -8.54 -1.09 -4.48
C GLU A 160 -8.17 -1.95 -3.28
N TYR A 161 -7.68 -1.31 -2.22
CA TYR A 161 -7.46 -1.95 -0.93
C TYR A 161 -8.78 -2.08 -0.16
N VAL A 162 -9.11 -3.30 0.29
CA VAL A 162 -10.36 -3.60 1.02
C VAL A 162 -10.10 -3.77 2.52
N GLY A 163 -9.00 -4.43 2.89
CA GLY A 163 -8.70 -4.71 4.29
C GLY A 163 -7.63 -5.78 4.43
N ARG A 164 -7.67 -6.50 5.56
CA ARG A 164 -6.74 -7.60 5.86
C ARG A 164 -7.49 -8.90 6.13
N SER A 165 -6.83 -10.01 5.83
CA SER A 165 -7.31 -11.36 6.14
C SER A 165 -6.83 -11.87 7.50
N ASP A 166 -5.97 -11.12 8.18
CA ASP A 166 -5.41 -11.44 9.50
C ASP A 166 -5.63 -10.29 10.51
N PHE A 167 -5.03 -10.42 11.70
CA PHE A 167 -5.20 -9.47 12.82
C PHE A 167 -4.16 -8.34 12.85
N GLN A 168 -3.30 -8.23 11.84
CA GLN A 168 -2.34 -7.13 11.79
C GLN A 168 -3.09 -5.81 11.58
N VAL A 169 -2.61 -4.74 12.20
CA VAL A 169 -3.19 -3.40 12.03
C VAL A 169 -2.11 -2.38 11.69
N LYS A 170 -2.53 -1.28 11.07
CA LYS A 170 -1.70 -0.09 10.90
C LYS A 170 -2.25 1.02 11.77
N LEU A 171 -1.46 1.46 12.76
CA LEU A 171 -1.84 2.52 13.68
C LEU A 171 -0.85 3.68 13.53
N ARG A 172 -1.32 4.78 12.91
CA ARG A 172 -0.49 5.97 12.66
C ARG A 172 0.77 5.63 11.86
N GLY A 173 0.62 4.73 10.88
CA GLY A 173 1.69 4.25 10.01
C GLY A 173 2.60 3.18 10.61
N LEU A 174 2.35 2.75 11.86
CA LEU A 174 3.07 1.64 12.49
C LEU A 174 2.34 0.33 12.22
N ARG A 175 3.07 -0.66 11.68
CA ARG A 175 2.60 -2.04 11.53
C ARG A 175 2.68 -2.74 12.87
N ILE A 176 1.55 -3.23 13.36
CA ILE A 176 1.43 -3.88 14.68
C ILE A 176 0.79 -5.25 14.49
N GLU A 177 1.45 -6.28 15.02
CA GLU A 177 0.92 -7.64 15.12
C GLU A 177 0.25 -7.79 16.49
N LEU A 178 -1.09 -7.90 16.54
CA LEU A 178 -1.80 -7.94 17.83
C LEU A 178 -1.40 -9.16 18.70
N GLY A 179 -1.05 -10.29 18.07
CA GLY A 179 -0.57 -11.48 18.79
C GLY A 179 0.77 -11.29 19.50
N GLU A 180 1.62 -10.35 19.07
CA GLU A 180 2.84 -9.99 19.80
C GLU A 180 2.50 -9.32 21.13
N ILE A 181 1.51 -8.42 21.12
CA ILE A 181 1.02 -7.74 22.33
C ILE A 181 0.39 -8.75 23.27
N GLU A 182 -0.46 -9.65 22.76
CA GLU A 182 -1.08 -10.70 23.56
C GLU A 182 -0.02 -11.61 24.21
N SER A 183 0.98 -12.06 23.45
CA SER A 183 2.05 -12.93 23.96
C SER A 183 2.93 -12.25 25.02
N ALA A 184 3.09 -10.93 24.96
CA ALA A 184 3.85 -10.18 25.95
C ALA A 184 3.08 -9.92 27.26
N LEU A 185 1.74 -10.03 27.23
CA LEU A 185 0.88 -9.85 28.40
C LEU A 185 0.55 -11.15 29.14
N LEU A 186 0.73 -12.31 28.49
CA LEU A 186 0.54 -13.66 29.04
C LEU A 186 1.81 -14.18 29.73
#